data_AF-A0A7J8DUJ9-F1
#
_entry.id   AF-A0A7J8DUJ9-F1
#
_cell.length_a   1.000
_cell.length_b   1.000
_cell.length_c   1.000
_cell.angle_alpha   90.00
_cell.angle_beta   90.00
_cell.angle_gamma   90.00
#
_symmetry.space_group_name_H-M   'P 1'
#
loop_
_entity.id
_entity.type
_entity.pdbx_description
1 polymer ?
#
loop_
_entity_poly.entity_id
_entity_poly.type
_entity_poly.pdbx_seq_one_letter_code
_entity_poly.pdbx_strand_id
1 'polypeptide(L)'
;MEIKVEESLMMPAVFHTVASRTQLAVEMYEVAKKLSSFCESLVHDEHLQHQGWAAIMANLEDCSNSYQKLLFKFENIYSNYLQSIEDIKLKLTHLGTAVSVMAKIPLLECLTRHSYRECLGRLDSLPEHEGSEKAEVKTSTELVLSPDMPRTTNKSLLTSFHKSAEHVAPDTTDAESGKEIRESCQSTAQQDATAVDAKDGDLPFFNVSLLDWINVQDRPNDVESLVRKCFDSMSRLDPRIIRPFIVECRQTIAKLDNQNMKAIKGLEDRLYALDQMIASCGRLVNEQKELAQGFLANQMRAENLKDASVLPDLCLSHANQLMIMLQNHRKLLDIKQKCTTAKQELATNLHVRLKWCCFVMLHADQDGEKLQALLRLVIELLERVKIVEALSTVPQMYCLAVVEVVRRKMFIKHYREWAGALVKDGKRLYEAEKSKRESFGKLFKKSFLRNRLFRGLDSWPPSFCTQKPRKFDCELPDISLKDLQFLQSFCPSEVQPFLRVPLLCDFEPLHQHVLALHNLVKAAQSLDEMSQTITDLLSEQKGIHDSDIPPVDFLTKNRKCNRNYNYYLTKNSSSTHCARSLMSCSVSLRRIVSR
;
A
#
# COMPACT_ATOMS: atom_id res chain seq x y z
N MET A 1 -22.78 -47.55 58.66
CA MET A 1 -22.02 -48.80 58.64
C MET A 1 -21.62 -49.23 60.03
N GLU A 2 -20.89 -48.42 60.78
CA GLU A 2 -20.49 -48.67 62.18
C GLU A 2 -21.59 -49.24 63.07
N ILE A 3 -22.70 -48.49 63.27
CA ILE A 3 -23.88 -48.95 64.03
C ILE A 3 -24.42 -50.29 63.52
N LYS A 4 -24.56 -50.45 62.18
CA LYS A 4 -25.04 -51.72 61.57
C LYS A 4 -24.13 -52.90 61.87
N VAL A 5 -22.81 -52.69 61.95
CA VAL A 5 -21.84 -53.73 62.31
C VAL A 5 -21.97 -54.06 63.81
N GLU A 6 -22.03 -53.05 64.67
CA GLU A 6 -22.19 -53.22 66.13
C GLU A 6 -23.49 -53.96 66.50
N GLU A 7 -24.63 -53.56 65.92
CA GLU A 7 -25.91 -54.27 66.05
C GLU A 7 -25.79 -55.72 65.56
N SER A 8 -25.10 -55.93 64.44
CA SER A 8 -24.91 -57.25 63.87
C SER A 8 -24.08 -58.18 64.74
N LEU A 9 -23.11 -57.66 65.50
CA LEU A 9 -22.29 -58.45 66.45
C LEU A 9 -23.12 -59.07 67.59
N MET A 10 -24.21 -58.41 68.00
CA MET A 10 -25.08 -58.85 69.10
C MET A 10 -26.10 -59.93 68.71
N MET A 11 -26.19 -60.29 67.42
CA MET A 11 -27.14 -61.30 66.94
C MET A 11 -26.74 -62.75 67.31
N PRO A 12 -27.69 -63.64 67.63
CA PRO A 12 -27.43 -65.04 67.98
C PRO A 12 -26.93 -65.86 66.77
N ALA A 13 -26.28 -66.99 67.00
CA ALA A 13 -25.73 -67.84 65.94
C ALA A 13 -26.80 -68.68 65.21
N VAL A 14 -27.56 -68.06 64.31
CA VAL A 14 -28.61 -68.69 63.49
C VAL A 14 -28.44 -68.36 62.00
N PHE A 15 -29.05 -69.14 61.09
CA PHE A 15 -28.97 -68.91 59.63
C PHE A 15 -29.36 -67.48 59.21
N HIS A 16 -30.36 -66.88 59.87
CA HIS A 16 -30.76 -65.49 59.62
C HIS A 16 -29.61 -64.49 59.87
N THR A 17 -28.80 -64.71 60.92
CA THR A 17 -27.64 -63.88 61.27
C THR A 17 -26.55 -64.00 60.20
N VAL A 18 -26.30 -65.20 59.68
CA VAL A 18 -25.37 -65.42 58.56
C VAL A 18 -25.83 -64.64 57.32
N ALA A 19 -27.11 -64.75 56.93
CA ALA A 19 -27.66 -64.03 55.79
C ALA A 19 -27.63 -62.49 55.98
N SER A 20 -28.00 -62.00 57.17
CA SER A 20 -27.94 -60.58 57.52
C SER A 20 -26.52 -60.02 57.48
N ARG A 21 -25.53 -60.76 58.00
CA ARG A 21 -24.10 -60.39 57.95
C ARG A 21 -23.57 -60.37 56.53
N THR A 22 -23.97 -61.33 55.68
CA THR A 22 -23.63 -61.32 54.25
C THR A 22 -24.23 -60.12 53.52
N GLN A 23 -25.49 -59.80 53.76
CA GLN A 23 -26.13 -58.63 53.15
C GLN A 23 -25.43 -57.32 53.55
N LEU A 24 -25.00 -57.20 54.81
CA LEU A 24 -24.21 -56.07 55.29
C LEU A 24 -22.82 -56.00 54.62
N ALA A 25 -22.12 -57.14 54.47
CA ALA A 25 -20.85 -57.20 53.76
C ALA A 25 -20.97 -56.74 52.29
N VAL A 26 -22.03 -57.17 51.59
CA VAL A 26 -22.33 -56.73 50.22
C VAL A 26 -22.65 -55.23 50.17
N GLU A 27 -23.43 -54.71 51.13
CA GLU A 27 -23.71 -53.27 51.24
C GLU A 27 -22.42 -52.45 51.46
N MET A 28 -21.51 -52.93 52.31
CA MET A 28 -20.23 -52.29 52.59
C MET A 28 -19.30 -52.27 51.36
N TYR A 29 -19.27 -53.34 50.57
CA TYR A 29 -18.54 -53.37 49.30
C TYR A 29 -19.13 -52.41 48.25
N GLU A 30 -20.45 -52.36 48.07
CA GLU A 30 -21.07 -51.41 47.13
C GLU A 30 -20.91 -49.94 47.55
N VAL A 31 -20.91 -49.65 48.86
CA VAL A 31 -20.53 -48.33 49.37
C VAL A 31 -19.05 -48.05 49.13
N ALA A 32 -18.15 -49.02 49.30
CA ALA A 32 -16.72 -48.87 49.02
C ALA A 32 -16.45 -48.50 47.54
N LYS A 33 -17.11 -49.16 46.58
CA LYS A 33 -17.02 -48.81 45.15
C LYS A 33 -17.45 -47.37 44.88
N LYS A 34 -18.59 -46.95 45.46
CA LYS A 34 -19.10 -45.58 45.32
C LYS A 34 -18.14 -44.54 45.91
N LEU A 35 -17.51 -44.85 47.05
CA LEU A 35 -16.49 -43.99 47.66
C LEU A 35 -15.24 -43.88 46.77
N SER A 36 -14.77 -44.97 46.17
CA SER A 36 -13.60 -44.95 45.27
C SER A 36 -13.85 -44.13 44.02
N SER A 37 -14.94 -44.42 43.30
CA SER A 37 -15.33 -43.67 42.10
C SER A 37 -15.53 -42.17 42.38
N PHE A 38 -16.06 -41.81 43.56
CA PHE A 38 -16.12 -40.42 43.99
C PHE A 38 -14.72 -39.81 44.18
N CYS A 39 -13.81 -40.48 44.87
CA CYS A 39 -12.45 -39.97 45.08
C CYS A 39 -11.66 -39.86 43.76
N GLU A 40 -11.78 -40.85 42.88
CA GLU A 40 -11.21 -40.86 41.52
C GLU A 40 -11.66 -39.64 40.73
N SER A 41 -12.97 -39.33 40.75
CA SER A 41 -13.52 -38.11 40.12
C SER A 41 -13.00 -36.83 40.77
N LEU A 42 -12.81 -36.78 42.10
CA LEU A 42 -12.24 -35.60 42.74
C LEU A 42 -10.80 -35.31 42.28
N VAL A 43 -9.96 -36.34 42.25
CA VAL A 43 -8.53 -36.21 41.87
C VAL A 43 -8.39 -35.96 40.36
N HIS A 44 -9.22 -36.59 39.53
CA HIS A 44 -9.29 -36.29 38.10
C HIS A 44 -9.65 -34.81 37.83
N ASP A 45 -10.62 -34.27 38.55
CA ASP A 45 -10.97 -32.85 38.44
C ASP A 45 -9.83 -31.92 38.90
N GLU A 46 -9.03 -32.30 39.91
CA GLU A 46 -7.83 -31.53 40.30
C GLU A 46 -6.76 -31.55 39.21
N HIS A 47 -6.54 -32.68 38.53
CA HIS A 47 -5.65 -32.76 37.35
C HIS A 47 -6.16 -31.88 36.20
N LEU A 48 -7.47 -31.87 35.91
CA LEU A 48 -8.07 -30.98 34.91
C LEU A 48 -7.95 -29.49 35.31
N GLN A 49 -8.10 -29.16 36.58
CA GLN A 49 -7.87 -27.81 37.10
C GLN A 49 -6.41 -27.37 36.94
N HIS A 50 -5.45 -28.28 37.18
CA HIS A 50 -4.03 -28.00 36.96
C HIS A 50 -3.72 -27.76 35.46
N GLN A 51 -4.23 -28.60 34.56
CA GLN A 51 -4.06 -28.43 33.11
C GLN A 51 -4.70 -27.12 32.62
N GLY A 52 -5.91 -26.80 33.09
CA GLY A 52 -6.57 -25.53 32.80
C GLY A 52 -5.77 -24.32 33.28
N TRP A 53 -5.20 -24.39 34.48
CA TRP A 53 -4.31 -23.34 34.99
C TRP A 53 -3.05 -23.16 34.12
N ALA A 54 -2.40 -24.26 33.74
CA ALA A 54 -1.23 -24.22 32.86
C ALA A 54 -1.55 -23.59 31.48
N ALA A 55 -2.70 -23.91 30.89
CA ALA A 55 -3.16 -23.30 29.64
C ALA A 55 -3.41 -21.79 29.77
N ILE A 56 -4.00 -21.34 30.88
CA ILE A 56 -4.19 -19.91 31.16
C ILE A 56 -2.84 -19.20 31.35
N MET A 57 -1.86 -19.83 32.01
CA MET A 57 -0.52 -19.26 32.17
C MET A 57 0.25 -19.16 30.85
N ALA A 58 0.11 -20.14 29.94
CA ALA A 58 0.68 -20.04 28.60
C ALA A 58 0.09 -18.86 27.81
N ASN A 59 -1.25 -18.69 27.84
CA ASN A 59 -1.90 -17.55 27.19
C ASN A 59 -1.51 -16.20 27.82
N LEU A 60 -1.41 -16.14 29.15
CA LEU A 60 -0.95 -14.94 29.86
C LEU A 60 0.49 -14.55 29.48
N GLU A 61 1.35 -15.55 29.25
CA GLU A 61 2.72 -15.34 28.79
C GLU A 61 2.76 -14.81 27.36
N ASP A 62 1.96 -15.35 26.43
CA ASP A 62 1.82 -14.81 25.07
C ASP A 62 1.31 -13.36 25.07
N CYS A 63 0.30 -13.06 25.88
CA CYS A 63 -0.23 -11.70 26.08
C CYS A 63 0.83 -10.75 26.65
N SER A 64 1.57 -11.17 27.69
CA SER A 64 2.67 -10.39 28.27
C SER A 64 3.74 -10.08 27.22
N ASN A 65 4.19 -11.08 26.47
CA ASN A 65 5.19 -10.92 25.42
C ASN A 65 4.71 -10.00 24.28
N SER A 66 3.43 -10.05 23.90
CA SER A 66 2.83 -9.14 22.91
C SER A 66 2.84 -7.69 23.41
N TYR A 67 2.42 -7.47 24.66
CA TYR A 67 2.37 -6.17 25.31
C TYR A 67 3.78 -5.56 25.51
N GLN A 68 4.75 -6.35 25.97
CA GLN A 68 6.16 -5.95 26.08
C GLN A 68 6.74 -5.50 24.73
N LYS A 69 6.48 -6.26 23.64
CA LYS A 69 6.93 -5.92 22.28
C LYS A 69 6.30 -4.61 21.79
N LEU A 70 5.03 -4.36 22.09
CA LEU A 70 4.35 -3.12 21.79
C LEU A 70 4.96 -1.93 22.54
N LEU A 71 5.17 -2.06 23.86
CA LEU A 71 5.81 -1.02 24.66
C LEU A 71 7.20 -0.69 24.12
N PHE A 72 8.06 -1.69 23.89
CA PHE A 72 9.40 -1.49 23.36
C PHE A 72 9.39 -0.78 21.99
N LYS A 73 8.46 -1.17 21.09
CA LYS A 73 8.29 -0.50 19.79
C LYS A 73 7.89 0.96 19.95
N PHE A 74 6.97 1.27 20.87
CA PHE A 74 6.57 2.63 21.18
C PHE A 74 7.72 3.44 21.79
N GLU A 75 8.43 2.90 22.78
CA GLU A 75 9.56 3.56 23.44
C GLU A 75 10.68 3.93 22.46
N ASN A 76 11.02 3.04 21.53
CA ASN A 76 12.01 3.32 20.48
C ASN A 76 11.56 4.47 19.56
N ILE A 77 10.35 4.37 19.01
CA ILE A 77 9.80 5.40 18.10
C ILE A 77 9.63 6.74 18.82
N TYR A 78 9.15 6.73 20.07
CA TYR A 78 9.01 7.92 20.90
C TYR A 78 10.37 8.53 21.25
N SER A 79 11.41 7.73 21.52
CA SER A 79 12.76 8.24 21.76
C SER A 79 13.36 8.94 20.54
N ASN A 80 13.14 8.40 19.33
CA ASN A 80 13.55 9.03 18.08
C ASN A 80 12.76 10.33 17.80
N TYR A 81 11.47 10.35 18.15
CA TYR A 81 10.67 11.58 18.16
C TYR A 81 11.23 12.62 19.13
N LEU A 82 11.53 12.27 20.38
CA LEU A 82 12.10 13.18 21.37
C LEU A 82 13.41 13.84 20.88
N GLN A 83 14.27 13.09 20.19
CA GLN A 83 15.50 13.61 19.59
C GLN A 83 15.26 14.58 18.42
N SER A 84 14.10 14.49 17.76
CA SER A 84 13.73 15.31 16.59
C SER A 84 12.72 16.42 16.89
N ILE A 85 12.25 16.60 18.13
CA ILE A 85 11.28 17.65 18.49
C ILE A 85 11.72 19.05 18.03
N GLU A 86 12.98 19.42 18.26
CA GLU A 86 13.46 20.76 17.88
C GLU A 86 13.63 20.93 16.35
N ASP A 87 14.00 19.87 15.63
CA ASP A 87 13.98 19.86 14.14
C ASP A 87 12.55 20.00 13.61
N ILE A 88 11.58 19.30 14.22
CA ILE A 88 10.16 19.39 13.87
C ILE A 88 9.64 20.82 14.08
N LYS A 89 9.97 21.46 15.21
CA LYS A 89 9.62 22.88 15.46
C LYS A 89 10.25 23.80 14.42
N LEU A 90 11.53 23.62 14.11
CA LEU A 90 12.24 24.41 13.10
C LEU A 90 11.58 24.27 11.71
N LYS A 91 11.22 23.05 11.30
CA LYS A 91 10.49 22.78 10.06
C LYS A 91 9.11 23.44 10.02
N LEU A 92 8.37 23.43 11.13
CA LEU A 92 7.09 24.16 11.25
C LEU A 92 7.30 25.68 11.15
N THR A 93 8.37 26.23 11.73
CA THR A 93 8.73 27.66 11.60
C THR A 93 9.11 28.01 10.17
N HIS A 94 9.91 27.17 9.49
CA HIS A 94 10.24 27.34 8.08
C HIS A 94 9.00 27.30 7.18
N LEU A 95 8.05 26.40 7.45
CA LEU A 95 6.76 26.39 6.74
C LEU A 95 5.98 27.68 6.99
N GLY A 96 5.95 28.21 8.21
CA GLY A 96 5.31 29.51 8.50
C GLY A 96 5.87 30.64 7.64
N THR A 97 7.19 30.70 7.47
CA THR A 97 7.84 31.64 6.54
C THR A 97 7.45 31.36 5.09
N ALA A 98 7.51 30.10 4.65
CA ALA A 98 7.13 29.71 3.29
C ALA A 98 5.65 30.02 2.97
N VAL A 99 4.73 29.89 3.93
CA VAL A 99 3.32 30.26 3.79
C VAL A 99 3.17 31.78 3.57
N SER A 100 3.87 32.60 4.35
CA SER A 100 3.88 34.07 4.15
C SER A 100 4.44 34.48 2.78
N VAL A 101 5.38 33.70 2.24
CA VAL A 101 5.92 33.86 0.88
C VAL A 101 4.91 33.40 -0.18
N MET A 102 4.32 32.21 -0.05
CA MET A 102 3.34 31.67 -1.01
C MET A 102 2.09 32.53 -1.15
N ALA A 103 1.63 33.16 -0.06
CA ALA A 103 0.52 34.12 -0.07
C ALA A 103 0.79 35.37 -0.92
N LYS A 104 2.07 35.70 -1.18
CA LYS A 104 2.51 36.85 -1.96
C LYS A 104 2.97 36.50 -3.39
N ILE A 105 3.05 35.22 -3.73
CA ILE A 105 3.40 34.77 -5.09
C ILE A 105 2.10 34.68 -5.91
N PRO A 106 1.93 35.49 -6.97
CA PRO A 106 0.77 35.36 -7.85
C PRO A 106 0.88 34.10 -8.70
N LEU A 107 -0.23 33.38 -8.84
CA LEU A 107 -0.29 32.20 -9.71
C LEU A 107 -0.46 32.63 -11.18
N LEU A 108 0.30 32.04 -12.09
CA LEU A 108 0.12 32.29 -13.53
C LEU A 108 -1.13 31.58 -14.04
N GLU A 109 -2.09 32.34 -14.59
CA GLU A 109 -3.35 31.81 -15.14
C GLU A 109 -3.14 30.72 -16.20
N CYS A 110 -2.07 30.81 -17.01
CA CYS A 110 -1.76 29.82 -18.04
C CYS A 110 -1.45 28.42 -17.47
N LEU A 111 -1.17 28.30 -16.17
CA LEU A 111 -1.01 27.02 -15.47
C LEU A 111 -2.36 26.36 -15.10
N THR A 112 -3.42 27.15 -14.91
CA THR A 112 -4.73 26.65 -14.44
C THR A 112 -5.75 26.47 -15.57
N ARG A 113 -5.59 27.17 -16.70
CA ARG A 113 -6.49 27.10 -17.87
C ARG A 113 -6.76 25.67 -18.38
N HIS A 114 -5.76 24.78 -18.36
CA HIS A 114 -5.93 23.40 -18.81
C HIS A 114 -6.78 22.55 -17.85
N SER A 115 -6.54 22.69 -16.54
CA SER A 115 -7.34 22.02 -15.50
C SER A 115 -8.80 22.47 -15.55
N TYR A 116 -9.06 23.76 -15.79
CA TYR A 116 -10.42 24.28 -15.94
C TYR A 116 -11.16 23.68 -17.15
N ARG A 117 -10.45 23.51 -18.29
CA ARG A 117 -11.00 22.89 -19.50
C ARG A 117 -11.26 21.38 -19.34
N GLU A 118 -10.41 20.64 -18.63
CA GLU A 118 -10.65 19.21 -18.32
C GLU A 118 -11.81 19.02 -17.33
N CYS A 119 -12.04 19.95 -16.40
CA CYS A 119 -13.21 19.92 -15.51
C CYS A 119 -14.51 20.21 -16.25
N LEU A 120 -14.54 21.22 -17.13
CA LEU A 120 -15.72 21.57 -17.95
C LEU A 120 -16.04 20.47 -18.96
N GLY A 121 -15.04 19.96 -19.70
CA GLY A 121 -15.24 18.90 -20.69
C GLY A 121 -15.68 17.54 -20.12
N ARG A 122 -15.73 17.38 -18.80
CA ARG A 122 -16.29 16.21 -18.11
C ARG A 122 -17.75 16.41 -17.67
N LEU A 123 -18.27 17.63 -17.77
CA LEU A 123 -19.66 17.96 -17.48
C LEU A 123 -20.55 17.88 -18.73
N ASP A 124 -20.00 18.25 -19.90
CA ASP A 124 -20.71 18.25 -21.20
C ASP A 124 -20.87 16.85 -21.83
N SER A 125 -20.32 15.78 -21.22
CA SER A 125 -20.44 14.41 -21.73
C SER A 125 -21.67 13.67 -21.16
N LEU A 126 -22.86 14.21 -21.40
CA LEU A 126 -24.14 13.48 -21.33
C LEU A 126 -24.52 13.04 -22.75
N PRO A 127 -24.73 11.74 -23.03
CA PRO A 127 -25.09 11.31 -24.37
C PRO A 127 -26.56 11.58 -24.66
N GLU A 128 -26.84 12.51 -25.56
CA GLU A 128 -28.16 12.62 -26.19
C GLU A 128 -28.45 11.35 -27.00
N HIS A 129 -29.70 10.87 -26.89
CA HIS A 129 -30.12 9.58 -27.41
C HIS A 129 -30.95 9.73 -28.69
N GLU A 130 -30.25 9.82 -29.82
CA GLU A 130 -30.79 9.64 -31.17
C GLU A 130 -30.01 8.46 -31.80
N GLY A 131 -30.60 7.41 -32.37
CA GLY A 131 -31.96 7.30 -32.89
C GLY A 131 -31.95 6.70 -34.30
N SER A 132 -31.20 5.62 -34.55
CA SER A 132 -31.19 4.97 -35.87
C SER A 132 -30.83 3.48 -35.80
N GLU A 133 -31.85 2.63 -35.95
CA GLU A 133 -31.69 1.20 -36.18
C GLU A 133 -31.39 0.93 -37.66
N LYS A 134 -30.42 0.06 -37.95
CA LYS A 134 -30.48 -0.87 -39.09
C LYS A 134 -29.53 -2.05 -38.88
N ALA A 135 -30.03 -3.25 -39.16
CA ALA A 135 -29.36 -4.52 -38.88
C ALA A 135 -28.74 -5.14 -40.14
N GLU A 136 -27.64 -5.88 -39.96
CA GLU A 136 -27.16 -7.05 -40.75
C GLU A 136 -25.87 -7.55 -40.05
N VAL A 137 -25.82 -8.70 -39.35
CA VAL A 137 -25.95 -10.12 -39.76
C VAL A 137 -24.71 -10.68 -40.49
N LYS A 138 -23.74 -11.19 -39.72
CA LYS A 138 -23.03 -12.52 -39.83
C LYS A 138 -21.71 -12.52 -39.04
N THR A 139 -21.10 -13.59 -38.53
CA THR A 139 -21.41 -14.96 -38.04
C THR A 139 -20.02 -15.55 -37.67
N SER A 140 -19.99 -16.51 -36.72
CA SER A 140 -18.90 -17.47 -36.41
C SER A 140 -17.95 -17.14 -35.25
N THR A 141 -17.66 -17.98 -34.24
CA THR A 141 -18.25 -19.13 -33.48
C THR A 141 -17.05 -19.78 -32.72
N GLU A 142 -17.31 -20.56 -31.66
CA GLU A 142 -16.39 -21.49 -30.93
C GLU A 142 -15.58 -20.84 -29.76
N LEU A 143 -15.93 -20.98 -28.46
CA LEU A 143 -16.07 -22.16 -27.54
C LEU A 143 -14.71 -22.82 -27.23
N VAL A 144 -14.26 -23.11 -25.99
CA VAL A 144 -14.85 -23.81 -24.80
C VAL A 144 -14.07 -23.34 -23.52
N LEU A 145 -14.68 -22.76 -22.46
CA LEU A 145 -15.06 -23.35 -21.13
C LEU A 145 -13.93 -24.14 -20.39
N SER A 146 -13.63 -24.10 -19.07
CA SER A 146 -14.03 -23.40 -17.79
C SER A 146 -12.95 -23.75 -16.71
N PRO A 147 -13.05 -23.58 -15.34
CA PRO A 147 -14.00 -22.86 -14.46
C PRO A 147 -13.38 -21.97 -13.31
N ASP A 148 -14.23 -21.11 -12.71
CA ASP A 148 -14.40 -20.65 -11.29
C ASP A 148 -13.27 -20.68 -10.22
N MET A 149 -13.22 -19.85 -9.14
CA MET A 149 -13.74 -18.53 -8.65
C MET A 149 -13.07 -18.31 -7.23
N PRO A 150 -13.26 -17.24 -6.39
CA PRO A 150 -14.31 -16.21 -6.37
C PRO A 150 -13.86 -14.73 -6.29
N ARG A 151 -14.83 -13.83 -6.48
CA ARG A 151 -14.76 -12.38 -6.23
C ARG A 151 -15.40 -12.03 -4.88
N THR A 152 -14.85 -11.04 -4.16
CA THR A 152 -15.55 -10.33 -3.08
C THR A 152 -16.07 -8.98 -3.56
N THR A 153 -17.39 -8.85 -3.64
CA THR A 153 -18.10 -7.58 -3.84
C THR A 153 -18.35 -6.88 -2.50
N ASN A 154 -18.04 -5.59 -2.42
CA ASN A 154 -18.71 -4.66 -1.50
C ASN A 154 -19.18 -3.44 -2.30
N LYS A 155 -20.50 -3.34 -2.51
CA LYS A 155 -21.20 -2.15 -2.98
C LYS A 155 -22.08 -1.65 -1.84
N SER A 156 -21.94 -0.38 -1.49
CA SER A 156 -22.92 0.39 -0.71
C SER A 156 -23.21 1.64 -1.56
N LEU A 157 -24.35 1.72 -2.25
CA LEU A 157 -25.62 2.24 -1.71
C LEU A 157 -25.48 3.68 -1.19
N LEU A 158 -25.68 4.63 -2.10
CA LEU A 158 -26.26 5.94 -1.77
C LEU A 158 -27.59 6.05 -2.51
N THR A 159 -28.65 6.25 -1.74
CA THR A 159 -30.03 6.35 -2.20
C THR A 159 -30.35 7.75 -2.72
N SER A 160 -31.26 7.82 -3.68
CA SER A 160 -31.81 9.07 -4.19
C SER A 160 -32.69 9.77 -3.16
N PHE A 161 -32.74 11.11 -3.23
CA PHE A 161 -33.87 11.88 -2.74
C PHE A 161 -34.25 12.94 -3.77
N HIS A 162 -35.49 12.84 -4.26
CA HIS A 162 -36.13 13.86 -5.07
C HIS A 162 -36.65 15.00 -4.19
N LYS A 163 -36.71 16.21 -4.74
CA LYS A 163 -37.67 17.23 -4.31
C LYS A 163 -38.35 17.80 -5.54
N SER A 164 -39.63 17.46 -5.71
CA SER A 164 -40.54 18.17 -6.61
C SER A 164 -41.06 19.43 -5.91
N ALA A 165 -41.38 20.46 -6.70
CA ALA A 165 -42.11 21.62 -6.22
C ALA A 165 -43.62 21.38 -6.36
N GLU A 166 -44.42 21.99 -5.48
CA GLU A 166 -45.84 22.27 -5.76
C GLU A 166 -46.24 23.57 -5.05
N HIS A 167 -47.15 24.32 -5.70
CA HIS A 167 -47.62 25.64 -5.26
C HIS A 167 -48.63 25.54 -4.10
N VAL A 168 -48.80 26.64 -3.35
CA VAL A 168 -50.10 27.33 -3.09
C VAL A 168 -49.86 28.59 -2.23
N ALA A 169 -50.61 29.66 -2.52
CA ALA A 169 -50.75 30.93 -1.78
C ALA A 169 -52.27 31.13 -1.48
N PRO A 170 -52.78 32.12 -0.69
CA PRO A 170 -52.19 33.44 -0.38
C PRO A 170 -52.48 34.04 1.03
N ASP A 171 -52.13 35.33 1.21
CA ASP A 171 -52.72 36.36 2.11
C ASP A 171 -52.57 36.23 3.66
N THR A 172 -52.43 37.29 4.48
CA THR A 172 -52.48 38.78 4.29
C THR A 172 -51.75 39.55 5.44
N THR A 173 -51.57 40.89 5.27
CA THR A 173 -51.27 41.97 6.28
C THR A 173 -49.91 41.95 7.05
N ASP A 174 -49.24 43.08 7.38
CA ASP A 174 -49.45 44.53 7.09
C ASP A 174 -48.18 45.40 7.28
N ALA A 175 -48.26 46.68 6.85
CA ALA A 175 -47.43 47.86 7.18
C ALA A 175 -45.98 47.99 6.58
N GLU A 176 -45.78 48.86 5.56
CA GLU A 176 -45.22 50.24 5.63
C GLU A 176 -43.67 50.31 5.55
N SER A 177 -42.96 51.26 4.91
CA SER A 177 -43.21 52.32 3.90
C SER A 177 -41.82 52.91 3.50
N GLY A 178 -41.50 53.49 2.33
CA GLY A 178 -42.21 53.82 1.08
C GLY A 178 -41.30 54.65 0.13
N LYS A 179 -41.84 55.14 -1.00
CA LYS A 179 -41.20 55.93 -2.12
C LYS A 179 -40.23 55.15 -3.04
N GLU A 180 -40.59 54.87 -4.30
CA GLU A 180 -40.70 55.79 -5.48
C GLU A 180 -39.35 56.41 -5.86
N ILE A 181 -38.85 56.34 -7.10
CA ILE A 181 -39.39 56.76 -8.42
C ILE A 181 -38.62 55.93 -9.50
N ARG A 182 -39.04 55.59 -10.74
CA ARG A 182 -40.29 55.46 -11.53
C ARG A 182 -39.82 55.41 -13.01
N GLU A 183 -40.18 54.35 -13.76
CA GLU A 183 -40.24 54.30 -15.25
C GLU A 183 -38.97 54.58 -16.11
N SER A 184 -38.83 54.13 -17.36
CA SER A 184 -39.44 53.01 -18.12
C SER A 184 -38.57 52.72 -19.35
N CYS A 185 -38.76 51.55 -19.97
CA CYS A 185 -38.03 51.07 -21.14
C CYS A 185 -38.23 51.93 -22.39
N GLN A 186 -37.20 51.99 -23.26
CA GLN A 186 -37.42 51.97 -24.71
C GLN A 186 -36.18 51.50 -25.48
N SER A 187 -36.40 50.59 -26.43
CA SER A 187 -35.39 50.05 -27.33
C SER A 187 -35.55 50.66 -28.71
N THR A 188 -34.48 51.17 -29.31
CA THR A 188 -34.27 51.12 -30.78
C THR A 188 -32.82 51.43 -31.12
N ALA A 189 -32.29 50.73 -32.11
CA ALA A 189 -30.94 50.96 -32.63
C ALA A 189 -31.01 51.75 -33.93
N GLN A 190 -30.11 52.73 -34.10
CA GLN A 190 -29.53 52.99 -35.41
C GLN A 190 -28.10 53.55 -35.27
N GLN A 191 -27.28 53.27 -36.29
CA GLN A 191 -25.84 53.51 -36.35
C GLN A 191 -25.49 55.00 -36.40
N ASP A 192 -24.32 55.37 -35.88
CA ASP A 192 -23.30 55.91 -36.79
C ASP A 192 -21.86 55.63 -36.30
N ALA A 193 -20.90 55.61 -37.21
CA ALA A 193 -19.54 55.14 -36.96
C ALA A 193 -18.51 56.27 -36.85
N THR A 194 -17.72 56.27 -35.77
CA THR A 194 -16.39 56.90 -35.75
C THR A 194 -15.44 56.10 -34.86
N ALA A 195 -14.27 55.75 -35.40
CA ALA A 195 -13.28 54.95 -34.70
C ALA A 195 -12.26 55.83 -33.97
N VAL A 196 -12.12 55.66 -32.65
CA VAL A 196 -10.95 56.14 -31.89
C VAL A 196 -10.57 55.14 -30.79
N ASP A 197 -9.44 54.46 -31.01
CA ASP A 197 -8.42 54.05 -30.02
C ASP A 197 -8.89 53.46 -28.66
N ALA A 198 -9.13 52.15 -28.64
CA ALA A 198 -9.24 51.40 -27.40
C ALA A 198 -7.84 51.10 -26.83
N LYS A 199 -7.48 51.77 -25.72
CA LYS A 199 -6.24 51.48 -24.99
C LYS A 199 -6.25 50.05 -24.45
N ASP A 200 -5.18 49.30 -24.74
CA ASP A 200 -4.86 48.01 -24.16
C ASP A 200 -4.42 48.20 -22.69
N GLY A 201 -5.42 48.23 -21.79
CA GLY A 201 -5.25 48.43 -20.35
C GLY A 201 -6.38 47.74 -19.58
N ASP A 202 -6.01 47.06 -18.49
CA ASP A 202 -6.89 46.28 -17.61
C ASP A 202 -7.61 45.08 -18.24
N LEU A 203 -6.83 44.05 -18.64
CA LEU A 203 -7.30 42.68 -18.33
C LEU A 203 -7.25 42.50 -16.80
N PRO A 204 -8.31 41.94 -16.17
CA PRO A 204 -8.29 41.66 -14.75
C PRO A 204 -7.23 40.60 -14.44
N PHE A 205 -6.17 41.00 -13.73
CA PHE A 205 -5.11 40.09 -13.30
C PHE A 205 -5.70 38.94 -12.48
N PHE A 206 -5.17 37.73 -12.69
CA PHE A 206 -5.61 36.52 -12.00
C PHE A 206 -5.19 36.57 -10.52
N ASN A 207 -6.05 37.16 -9.69
CA ASN A 207 -5.81 37.46 -8.27
C ASN A 207 -5.96 36.22 -7.37
N VAL A 208 -5.17 35.18 -7.65
CA VAL A 208 -5.08 33.95 -6.85
C VAL A 208 -3.62 33.74 -6.49
N SER A 209 -3.28 33.66 -5.20
CA SER A 209 -1.92 33.34 -4.78
C SER A 209 -1.61 31.85 -4.95
N LEU A 210 -0.33 31.51 -4.96
CA LEU A 210 0.12 30.11 -4.94
C LEU A 210 -0.44 29.37 -3.70
N LEU A 211 -0.57 30.06 -2.56
CA LEU A 211 -1.15 29.50 -1.35
C LEU A 211 -2.65 29.21 -1.49
N ASP A 212 -3.42 30.13 -2.08
CA ASP A 212 -4.87 29.96 -2.29
C ASP A 212 -5.16 28.73 -3.15
N TRP A 213 -4.39 28.55 -4.23
CA TRP A 213 -4.51 27.38 -5.09
C TRP A 213 -4.21 26.09 -4.34
N ILE A 214 -3.12 26.04 -3.55
CA ILE A 214 -2.76 24.87 -2.72
C ILE A 214 -3.90 24.52 -1.73
N ASN A 215 -4.41 25.51 -1.00
CA ASN A 215 -5.47 25.32 0.00
C ASN A 215 -6.82 24.88 -0.59
N VAL A 216 -7.02 24.98 -1.91
CA VAL A 216 -8.22 24.50 -2.60
C VAL A 216 -8.06 23.06 -3.11
N GLN A 217 -6.83 22.54 -3.29
CA GLN A 217 -6.62 21.21 -3.89
C GLN A 217 -7.08 20.04 -3.01
N ASP A 218 -6.98 20.15 -1.67
CA ASP A 218 -7.32 19.09 -0.73
C ASP A 218 -8.09 19.65 0.49
N ARG A 219 -9.28 20.20 0.28
CA ARG A 219 -10.16 20.62 1.40
C ARG A 219 -10.77 19.37 2.06
N PRO A 220 -10.71 19.21 3.40
CA PRO A 220 -10.43 20.22 4.43
C PRO A 220 -9.00 20.21 5.01
N ASN A 221 -8.01 19.65 4.31
CA ASN A 221 -6.61 19.58 4.75
C ASN A 221 -5.78 20.78 4.25
N ASP A 222 -6.23 22.00 4.50
CA ASP A 222 -5.43 23.19 4.22
C ASP A 222 -4.13 23.24 5.07
N VAL A 223 -3.20 24.10 4.68
CA VAL A 223 -1.87 24.19 5.32
C VAL A 223 -1.96 24.61 6.79
N GLU A 224 -2.95 25.43 7.16
CA GLU A 224 -3.17 25.82 8.57
C GLU A 224 -3.63 24.62 9.40
N SER A 225 -4.55 23.81 8.87
CA SER A 225 -5.02 22.57 9.50
C SER A 225 -3.89 21.57 9.69
N LEU A 226 -2.96 21.46 8.74
CA LEU A 226 -1.77 20.61 8.85
C LEU A 226 -0.89 21.05 10.02
N VAL A 227 -0.58 22.34 10.10
CA VAL A 227 0.22 22.92 11.19
C VAL A 227 -0.46 22.73 12.55
N ARG A 228 -1.77 22.99 12.63
CA ARG A 228 -2.59 22.79 13.84
C ARG A 228 -2.56 21.33 14.31
N LYS A 229 -2.84 20.38 13.39
CA LYS A 229 -2.76 18.92 13.64
C LYS A 229 -1.38 18.50 14.13
N CYS A 230 -0.30 19.12 13.64
CA CYS A 230 1.06 18.86 14.14
C CYS A 230 1.22 19.33 15.61
N PHE A 231 0.88 20.57 15.93
CA PHE A 231 0.97 21.08 17.31
C PHE A 231 0.07 20.32 18.30
N ASP A 232 -1.16 19.97 17.89
CA ASP A 232 -2.07 19.13 18.69
C ASP A 232 -1.50 17.73 18.95
N SER A 233 -0.84 17.15 17.96
CA SER A 233 -0.15 15.86 18.13
C SER A 233 1.04 15.99 19.08
N MET A 234 1.85 17.05 18.93
CA MET A 234 3.01 17.30 19.79
C MET A 234 2.63 17.56 21.25
N SER A 235 1.54 18.29 21.52
CA SER A 235 1.07 18.57 22.89
C SER A 235 0.57 17.31 23.59
N ARG A 236 -0.13 16.43 22.87
CA ARG A 236 -0.55 15.11 23.37
C ARG A 236 0.62 14.14 23.59
N LEU A 237 1.76 14.39 22.95
CA LEU A 237 3.00 13.63 23.07
C LEU A 237 4.01 14.27 24.05
N ASP A 238 3.58 15.25 24.87
CA ASP A 238 4.45 15.93 25.84
C ASP A 238 5.10 14.93 26.81
N PRO A 239 6.43 14.99 27.03
CA PRO A 239 7.15 14.11 27.96
C PRO A 239 6.57 14.04 29.38
N ARG A 240 5.91 15.09 29.86
CA ARG A 240 5.24 15.17 31.17
C ARG A 240 4.02 14.25 31.25
N ILE A 241 3.37 13.97 30.12
CA ILE A 241 2.22 13.07 30.01
C ILE A 241 2.68 11.65 29.70
N ILE A 242 3.63 11.50 28.77
CA ILE A 242 4.04 10.19 28.26
C ILE A 242 4.99 9.44 29.21
N ARG A 243 5.91 10.13 29.91
CA ARG A 243 6.86 9.45 30.82
C ARG A 243 6.18 8.77 32.01
N PRO A 244 5.21 9.38 32.73
CA PRO A 244 4.46 8.67 33.77
C PRO A 244 3.74 7.44 33.22
N PHE A 245 3.09 7.56 32.06
CA PHE A 245 2.40 6.44 31.44
C PHE A 245 3.34 5.29 31.06
N ILE A 246 4.53 5.57 30.52
CA ILE A 246 5.55 4.52 30.28
C ILE A 246 5.94 3.81 31.58
N VAL A 247 6.05 4.54 32.70
CA VAL A 247 6.33 3.95 34.02
C VAL A 247 5.16 3.07 34.49
N GLU A 248 3.91 3.50 34.30
CA GLU A 248 2.71 2.69 34.56
C GLU A 248 2.73 1.38 33.75
N CYS A 249 3.01 1.45 32.43
CA CYS A 249 3.13 0.25 31.59
C CYS A 249 4.20 -0.74 32.08
N ARG A 250 5.37 -0.22 32.50
CA ARG A 250 6.45 -1.05 33.08
C ARG A 250 6.05 -1.67 34.42
N GLN A 251 5.23 -0.99 35.23
CA GLN A 251 4.65 -1.58 36.44
C GLN A 251 3.60 -2.65 36.10
N THR A 252 2.81 -2.48 35.04
CA THR A 252 1.88 -3.51 34.54
C THR A 252 2.65 -4.77 34.10
N ILE A 253 3.79 -4.63 33.41
CA ILE A 253 4.70 -5.76 33.12
C ILE A 253 5.21 -6.43 34.40
N ALA A 254 5.72 -5.66 35.36
CA ALA A 254 6.21 -6.22 36.63
C ALA A 254 5.11 -6.94 37.45
N LYS A 255 3.85 -6.52 37.33
CA LYS A 255 2.69 -7.24 37.91
C LYS A 255 2.38 -8.53 37.16
N LEU A 256 2.46 -8.55 35.82
CA LEU A 256 2.29 -9.74 34.98
C LEU A 256 3.34 -10.81 35.30
N ASP A 257 4.60 -10.41 35.49
CA ASP A 257 5.72 -11.34 35.70
C ASP A 257 5.87 -11.88 37.14
N ASN A 258 4.81 -11.74 37.96
CA ASN A 258 4.78 -12.25 39.32
C ASN A 258 4.74 -13.79 39.37
N GLN A 259 5.92 -14.40 39.47
CA GLN A 259 6.09 -15.86 39.53
C GLN A 259 5.35 -16.55 40.68
N ASN A 260 5.13 -15.86 41.81
CA ASN A 260 4.35 -16.43 42.92
C ASN A 260 2.86 -16.59 42.56
N MET A 261 2.35 -15.73 41.67
CA MET A 261 0.99 -15.80 41.13
C MET A 261 0.88 -16.69 39.89
N LYS A 262 1.95 -16.83 39.08
CA LYS A 262 2.01 -17.79 37.97
C LYS A 262 2.12 -19.26 38.44
N ALA A 263 3.02 -19.58 39.37
CA ALA A 263 3.31 -20.95 39.78
C ALA A 263 2.65 -21.36 41.12
N ILE A 264 2.06 -22.57 41.17
CA ILE A 264 1.58 -23.21 42.42
C ILE A 264 2.65 -24.21 42.87
N LYS A 265 3.47 -23.82 43.86
CA LYS A 265 4.59 -24.63 44.34
C LYS A 265 4.12 -25.95 44.95
N GLY A 266 4.73 -27.06 44.56
CA GLY A 266 4.44 -28.41 45.07
C GLY A 266 3.09 -29.00 44.62
N LEU A 267 2.42 -28.42 43.62
CA LEU A 267 1.14 -28.94 43.13
C LEU A 267 1.29 -30.33 42.49
N GLU A 268 2.35 -30.54 41.72
CA GLU A 268 2.64 -31.83 41.07
C GLU A 268 2.91 -32.94 42.12
N ASP A 269 3.74 -32.66 43.13
CA ASP A 269 3.99 -33.59 44.25
C ASP A 269 2.68 -33.93 45.00
N ARG A 270 1.79 -32.94 45.17
CA ARG A 270 0.50 -33.13 45.83
C ARG A 270 -0.48 -33.96 45.00
N LEU A 271 -0.54 -33.72 43.69
CA LEU A 271 -1.33 -34.53 42.76
C LEU A 271 -0.84 -35.98 42.73
N TYR A 272 0.48 -36.18 42.68
CA TYR A 272 1.09 -37.51 42.76
C TYR A 272 0.77 -38.23 44.09
N ALA A 273 0.78 -37.51 45.22
CA ALA A 273 0.35 -38.07 46.51
C ALA A 273 -1.15 -38.45 46.51
N LEU A 274 -2.01 -37.66 45.86
CA LEU A 274 -3.43 -38.00 45.68
C LEU A 274 -3.60 -39.24 44.80
N ASP A 275 -2.84 -39.38 43.71
CA ASP A 275 -2.87 -40.59 42.86
C ASP A 275 -2.46 -41.85 43.64
N GLN A 276 -1.46 -41.76 44.54
CA GLN A 276 -1.12 -42.86 45.46
C GLN A 276 -2.28 -43.20 46.42
N MET A 277 -3.03 -42.20 46.89
CA MET A 277 -4.21 -42.42 47.73
C MET A 277 -5.34 -43.10 46.97
N ILE A 278 -5.56 -42.75 45.69
CA ILE A 278 -6.52 -43.43 44.80
C ILE A 278 -6.10 -44.89 44.58
N ALA A 279 -4.82 -45.17 44.33
CA ALA A 279 -4.33 -46.54 44.24
C ALA A 279 -4.55 -47.34 45.55
N SER A 280 -4.45 -46.68 46.71
CA SER A 280 -4.78 -47.29 48.00
C SER A 280 -6.28 -47.52 48.20
N CYS A 281 -7.11 -46.61 47.69
CA CYS A 281 -8.56 -46.74 47.68
C CYS A 281 -8.99 -47.97 46.87
N GLY A 282 -8.43 -48.16 45.67
CA GLY A 282 -8.67 -49.35 44.83
C GLY A 282 -8.29 -50.68 45.52
N ARG A 283 -7.17 -50.72 46.25
CA ARG A 283 -6.80 -51.90 47.07
C ARG A 283 -7.84 -52.20 48.14
N LEU A 284 -8.25 -51.20 48.92
CA LEU A 284 -9.28 -51.35 49.96
C LEU A 284 -10.63 -51.81 49.39
N VAL A 285 -11.03 -51.35 48.20
CA VAL A 285 -12.23 -51.85 47.51
C VAL A 285 -12.09 -53.32 47.12
N ASN A 286 -10.92 -53.75 46.64
CA ASN A 286 -10.70 -55.16 46.31
C ASN A 286 -10.69 -56.06 47.57
N GLU A 287 -10.10 -55.61 48.68
CA GLU A 287 -10.20 -56.32 49.96
C GLU A 287 -11.66 -56.47 50.43
N GLN A 288 -12.48 -55.40 50.30
CA GLN A 288 -13.91 -55.45 50.61
C GLN A 288 -14.68 -56.42 49.68
N LYS A 289 -14.30 -56.48 48.40
CA LYS A 289 -14.87 -57.41 47.41
C LYS A 289 -14.61 -58.87 47.78
N GLU A 290 -13.36 -59.20 48.08
CA GLU A 290 -12.92 -60.56 48.42
C GLU A 290 -13.59 -61.04 49.71
N LEU A 291 -13.67 -60.17 50.72
CA LEU A 291 -14.42 -60.44 51.94
C LEU A 291 -15.91 -60.68 51.62
N ALA A 292 -16.60 -59.76 50.94
CA ALA A 292 -18.02 -59.92 50.60
C ALA A 292 -18.32 -61.19 49.77
N GLN A 293 -17.43 -61.58 48.86
CA GLN A 293 -17.51 -62.85 48.14
C GLN A 293 -17.35 -64.07 49.07
N GLY A 294 -16.48 -64.00 50.07
CA GLY A 294 -16.36 -64.99 51.13
C GLY A 294 -17.64 -65.15 51.96
N PHE A 295 -18.30 -64.05 52.34
CA PHE A 295 -19.60 -64.09 53.02
C PHE A 295 -20.67 -64.79 52.18
N LEU A 296 -20.79 -64.44 50.89
CA LEU A 296 -21.73 -65.06 49.95
C LEU A 296 -21.49 -66.58 49.80
N ALA A 297 -20.24 -66.99 49.58
CA ALA A 297 -19.87 -68.40 49.45
C ALA A 297 -20.16 -69.19 50.73
N ASN A 298 -19.92 -68.58 51.90
CA ASN A 298 -20.22 -69.17 53.20
C ASN A 298 -21.73 -69.31 53.45
N GLN A 299 -22.53 -68.30 53.10
CA GLN A 299 -24.00 -68.37 53.20
C GLN A 299 -24.55 -69.50 52.33
N MET A 300 -24.19 -69.54 51.04
CA MET A 300 -24.65 -70.61 50.13
C MET A 300 -24.26 -72.00 50.63
N ARG A 301 -23.06 -72.16 51.22
CA ARG A 301 -22.62 -73.42 51.81
C ARG A 301 -23.45 -73.82 53.04
N ALA A 302 -23.75 -72.87 53.92
CA ALA A 302 -24.58 -73.10 55.11
C ALA A 302 -26.02 -73.47 54.72
N GLU A 303 -26.64 -72.76 53.78
CA GLU A 303 -27.99 -73.02 53.28
C GLU A 303 -28.13 -74.39 52.59
N ASN A 304 -27.09 -74.84 51.88
CA ASN A 304 -27.07 -76.13 51.20
C ASN A 304 -26.84 -77.32 52.15
N LEU A 305 -25.94 -77.19 53.14
CA LEU A 305 -25.63 -78.27 54.08
C LEU A 305 -26.64 -78.39 55.22
N LYS A 306 -27.25 -77.28 55.64
CA LYS A 306 -28.23 -77.20 56.75
C LYS A 306 -27.74 -77.74 58.11
N ASP A 307 -26.45 -77.94 58.26
CA ASP A 307 -25.82 -78.32 59.52
C ASP A 307 -25.81 -77.11 60.47
N ALA A 308 -26.54 -77.21 61.59
CA ALA A 308 -26.61 -76.17 62.59
C ALA A 308 -25.37 -76.11 63.50
N SER A 309 -24.56 -77.18 63.55
CA SER A 309 -23.41 -77.27 64.46
C SER A 309 -22.27 -76.32 64.09
N VAL A 310 -22.14 -75.97 62.81
CA VAL A 310 -21.09 -75.05 62.30
C VAL A 310 -21.46 -73.56 62.44
N LEU A 311 -22.69 -73.23 62.82
CA LEU A 311 -23.17 -71.84 62.88
C LEU A 311 -22.48 -70.97 63.94
N PRO A 312 -22.10 -71.45 65.14
CA PRO A 312 -21.38 -70.64 66.11
C PRO A 312 -20.02 -70.15 65.59
N ASP A 313 -19.21 -71.07 65.06
CA ASP A 313 -17.88 -70.77 64.53
C ASP A 313 -17.95 -69.91 63.25
N LEU A 314 -18.92 -70.20 62.37
CA LEU A 314 -19.15 -69.40 61.17
C LEU A 314 -19.58 -67.97 61.53
N CYS A 315 -20.49 -67.81 62.49
CA CYS A 315 -20.89 -66.49 62.99
C CYS A 315 -19.71 -65.76 63.63
N LEU A 316 -18.87 -66.42 64.43
CA LEU A 316 -17.67 -65.81 65.02
C LEU A 316 -16.69 -65.34 63.94
N SER A 317 -16.47 -66.14 62.89
CA SER A 317 -15.65 -65.78 61.73
C SER A 317 -16.24 -64.57 60.97
N HIS A 318 -17.54 -64.58 60.70
CA HIS A 318 -18.26 -63.45 60.08
C HIS A 318 -18.18 -62.16 60.92
N ALA A 319 -18.27 -62.25 62.25
CA ALA A 319 -18.10 -61.11 63.15
C ALA A 319 -16.70 -60.49 63.01
N ASN A 320 -15.65 -61.31 63.05
CA ASN A 320 -14.27 -60.86 62.88
C ASN A 320 -14.02 -60.24 61.50
N GLN A 321 -14.55 -60.84 60.43
CA GLN A 321 -14.42 -60.31 59.08
C GLN A 321 -15.17 -58.98 58.89
N LEU A 322 -16.37 -58.81 59.46
CA LEU A 322 -17.08 -57.52 59.45
C LEU A 322 -16.31 -56.41 60.16
N MET A 323 -15.54 -56.72 61.22
CA MET A 323 -14.66 -55.74 61.87
C MET A 323 -13.51 -55.30 60.97
N ILE A 324 -12.93 -56.20 60.17
CA ILE A 324 -11.92 -55.86 59.14
C ILE A 324 -12.57 -54.98 58.05
N MET A 325 -13.76 -55.36 57.56
CA MET A 325 -14.52 -54.55 56.60
C MET A 325 -14.84 -53.16 57.16
N LEU A 326 -15.15 -53.03 58.45
CA LEU A 326 -15.40 -51.75 59.11
C LEU A 326 -14.14 -50.89 59.18
N GLN A 327 -12.99 -51.49 59.51
CA GLN A 327 -11.70 -50.77 59.51
C GLN A 327 -11.34 -50.27 58.10
N ASN A 328 -11.55 -51.09 57.07
CA ASN A 328 -11.33 -50.69 55.69
C ASN A 328 -12.33 -49.60 55.23
N HIS A 329 -13.58 -49.65 55.69
CA HIS A 329 -14.55 -48.59 55.46
C HIS A 329 -14.13 -47.26 56.12
N ARG A 330 -13.63 -47.28 57.36
CA ARG A 330 -13.08 -46.08 58.04
C ARG A 330 -11.89 -45.48 57.26
N LYS A 331 -10.97 -46.30 56.73
CA LYS A 331 -9.86 -45.84 55.87
C LYS A 331 -10.35 -45.18 54.58
N LEU A 332 -11.38 -45.74 53.93
CA LEU A 332 -11.98 -45.16 52.72
C LEU A 332 -12.63 -43.79 52.98
N LEU A 333 -13.25 -43.60 54.16
CA LEU A 333 -13.81 -42.31 54.56
C LEU A 333 -12.72 -41.25 54.84
N ASP A 334 -11.59 -41.64 55.44
CA ASP A 334 -10.42 -40.76 55.63
C ASP A 334 -9.80 -40.32 54.28
N ILE A 335 -9.63 -41.25 53.33
CA ILE A 335 -9.19 -40.94 51.96
C ILE A 335 -10.15 -39.94 51.30
N LYS A 336 -11.47 -40.19 51.36
CA LYS A 336 -12.50 -39.27 50.85
C LYS A 336 -12.35 -37.87 51.45
N GLN A 337 -12.21 -37.76 52.77
CA GLN A 337 -12.11 -36.47 53.44
C GLN A 337 -10.88 -35.68 52.99
N LYS A 338 -9.73 -36.36 52.84
CA LYS A 338 -8.49 -35.77 52.35
C LYS A 338 -8.60 -35.29 50.90
N CYS A 339 -9.11 -36.11 49.97
CA CYS A 339 -9.36 -35.69 48.58
C CYS A 339 -10.34 -34.51 48.50
N THR A 340 -11.40 -34.51 49.31
CA THR A 340 -12.38 -33.41 49.37
C THR A 340 -11.72 -32.11 49.85
N THR A 341 -10.84 -32.19 50.84
CA THR A 341 -10.13 -31.04 51.40
C THR A 341 -9.11 -30.48 50.39
N ALA A 342 -8.29 -31.34 49.78
CA ALA A 342 -7.28 -30.95 48.79
C ALA A 342 -7.91 -30.22 47.58
N LYS A 343 -9.03 -30.73 47.06
CA LYS A 343 -9.79 -30.10 45.97
C LYS A 343 -10.36 -28.74 46.36
N GLN A 344 -10.90 -28.60 47.57
CA GLN A 344 -11.43 -27.32 48.06
C GLN A 344 -10.31 -26.28 48.21
N GLU A 345 -9.14 -26.68 48.70
CA GLU A 345 -7.95 -25.83 48.77
C GLU A 345 -7.49 -25.38 47.37
N LEU A 346 -7.45 -26.30 46.39
CA LEU A 346 -7.05 -25.97 45.01
C LEU A 346 -8.00 -24.96 44.39
N ALA A 347 -9.31 -25.24 44.47
CA ALA A 347 -10.35 -24.37 43.94
C ALA A 347 -10.29 -22.97 44.57
N THR A 348 -10.06 -22.88 45.87
CA THR A 348 -9.91 -21.61 46.59
C THR A 348 -8.66 -20.85 46.15
N ASN A 349 -7.53 -21.54 45.96
CA ASN A 349 -6.28 -20.94 45.50
C ASN A 349 -6.40 -20.42 44.05
N LEU A 350 -6.92 -21.25 43.15
CA LEU A 350 -7.17 -20.90 41.75
C LEU A 350 -8.14 -19.74 41.63
N HIS A 351 -9.21 -19.68 42.43
CA HIS A 351 -10.16 -18.56 42.42
C HIS A 351 -9.48 -17.19 42.67
N VAL A 352 -8.56 -17.12 43.63
CA VAL A 352 -7.79 -15.89 43.92
C VAL A 352 -6.84 -15.56 42.76
N ARG A 353 -6.14 -16.57 42.21
CA ARG A 353 -5.21 -16.37 41.08
C ARG A 353 -5.90 -15.98 39.78
N LEU A 354 -7.08 -16.54 39.49
CA LEU A 354 -7.88 -16.16 38.33
C LEU A 354 -8.33 -14.70 38.41
N LYS A 355 -8.76 -14.23 39.59
CA LYS A 355 -9.06 -12.80 39.81
C LYS A 355 -7.86 -11.90 39.54
N TRP A 356 -6.67 -12.29 40.00
CA TRP A 356 -5.42 -11.58 39.68
C TRP A 356 -5.14 -11.59 38.18
N CYS A 357 -5.30 -12.73 37.50
CA CYS A 357 -5.10 -12.88 36.05
C CYS A 357 -6.01 -11.91 35.28
N CYS A 358 -7.31 -11.89 35.57
CA CYS A 358 -8.25 -10.96 34.97
C CYS A 358 -7.85 -9.49 35.21
N PHE A 359 -7.42 -9.15 36.43
CA PHE A 359 -6.98 -7.79 36.78
C PHE A 359 -5.74 -7.35 36.00
N VAL A 360 -4.69 -8.18 35.93
CA VAL A 360 -3.45 -7.80 35.21
C VAL A 360 -3.65 -7.80 33.69
N MET A 361 -4.47 -8.70 33.15
CA MET A 361 -4.82 -8.71 31.72
C MET A 361 -5.63 -7.47 31.33
N LEU A 362 -6.62 -7.07 32.13
CA LEU A 362 -7.42 -5.87 31.88
C LEU A 362 -6.55 -4.60 31.85
N HIS A 363 -5.61 -4.48 32.79
CA HIS A 363 -4.66 -3.37 32.79
C HIS A 363 -3.73 -3.38 31.55
N ALA A 364 -3.19 -4.55 31.19
CA ALA A 364 -2.32 -4.68 30.02
C ALA A 364 -3.03 -4.39 28.70
N ASP A 365 -4.32 -4.74 28.60
CA ASP A 365 -5.17 -4.45 27.45
C ASP A 365 -5.47 -2.94 27.34
N GLN A 366 -5.93 -2.31 28.41
CA GLN A 366 -6.19 -0.85 28.47
C GLN A 366 -4.93 -0.02 28.20
N ASP A 367 -3.81 -0.36 28.83
CA ASP A 367 -2.53 0.27 28.57
C ASP A 367 -2.09 -0.01 27.11
N GLY A 368 -2.37 -1.20 26.58
CA GLY A 368 -2.07 -1.62 25.21
C GLY A 368 -2.83 -0.80 24.15
N GLU A 369 -4.13 -0.59 24.32
CA GLU A 369 -4.93 0.27 23.43
C GLU A 369 -4.40 1.71 23.42
N LYS A 370 -4.08 2.26 24.60
CA LYS A 370 -3.52 3.60 24.76
C LYS A 370 -2.12 3.71 24.13
N LEU A 371 -1.26 2.70 24.29
CA LEU A 371 0.02 2.60 23.60
C LEU A 371 -0.14 2.55 22.08
N GLN A 372 -1.10 1.77 21.55
CA GLN A 372 -1.39 1.74 20.11
C GLN A 372 -1.88 3.09 19.58
N ALA A 373 -2.75 3.78 20.32
CA ALA A 373 -3.23 5.10 19.95
C ALA A 373 -2.11 6.15 19.92
N LEU A 374 -1.21 6.13 20.91
CA LEU A 374 -0.03 6.99 20.96
C LEU A 374 0.99 6.65 19.87
N LEU A 375 1.21 5.36 19.58
CA LEU A 375 2.06 4.90 18.49
C LEU A 375 1.58 5.39 17.13
N ARG A 376 0.27 5.28 16.85
CA ARG A 376 -0.35 5.86 15.63
C ARG A 376 -0.13 7.37 15.57
N LEU A 377 -0.37 8.09 16.68
CA LEU A 377 -0.22 9.53 16.76
C LEU A 377 1.21 10.00 16.43
N VAL A 378 2.25 9.31 16.95
CA VAL A 378 3.66 9.64 16.60
C VAL A 378 3.93 9.37 15.12
N ILE A 379 3.49 8.23 14.58
CA ILE A 379 3.72 7.87 13.17
C ILE A 379 3.07 8.88 12.23
N GLU A 380 1.78 9.21 12.46
CA GLU A 380 1.07 10.21 11.65
C GLU A 380 1.69 11.61 11.77
N LEU A 381 2.19 12.00 12.94
CA LEU A 381 2.93 13.26 13.11
C LEU A 381 4.19 13.27 12.25
N LEU A 382 4.99 12.19 12.27
CA LEU A 382 6.20 12.09 11.45
C LEU A 382 5.89 12.06 9.94
N GLU A 383 4.72 11.57 9.53
CA GLU A 383 4.24 11.67 8.14
C GLU A 383 3.81 13.09 7.78
N ARG A 384 3.05 13.77 8.65
CA ARG A 384 2.69 15.19 8.49
C ARG A 384 3.92 16.09 8.39
N VAL A 385 4.99 15.82 9.16
CA VAL A 385 6.26 16.55 9.10
C VAL A 385 6.94 16.43 7.73
N LYS A 386 6.85 15.29 7.03
CA LYS A 386 7.36 15.17 5.65
C LYS A 386 6.60 16.07 4.68
N ILE A 387 5.29 16.25 4.89
CA ILE A 387 4.45 17.17 4.10
C ILE A 387 4.82 18.62 4.41
N VAL A 388 5.04 18.97 5.68
CA VAL A 388 5.54 20.28 6.12
C VAL A 388 6.88 20.63 5.45
N GLU A 389 7.81 19.68 5.42
CA GLU A 389 9.12 19.83 4.78
C GLU A 389 8.99 20.02 3.27
N ALA A 390 8.16 19.22 2.58
CA ALA A 390 7.89 19.38 1.15
C ALA A 390 7.26 20.75 0.83
N LEU A 391 6.20 21.14 1.55
CA LEU A 391 5.50 22.43 1.37
C LEU A 391 6.44 23.63 1.58
N SER A 392 7.41 23.53 2.49
CA SER A 392 8.39 24.60 2.73
C SER A 392 9.26 24.92 1.50
N THR A 393 9.41 23.97 0.56
CA THR A 393 10.22 24.15 -0.68
C THR A 393 9.40 24.63 -1.88
N VAL A 394 8.06 24.55 -1.82
CA VAL A 394 7.15 24.88 -2.93
C VAL A 394 7.35 26.29 -3.52
N PRO A 395 7.55 27.39 -2.75
CA PRO A 395 7.79 28.70 -3.35
C PRO A 395 9.00 28.73 -4.29
N GLN A 396 10.09 28.06 -3.90
CA GLN A 396 11.33 28.01 -4.70
C GLN A 396 11.13 27.13 -5.94
N MET A 397 10.52 25.95 -5.77
CA MET A 397 10.26 25.01 -6.84
C MET A 397 9.31 25.57 -7.91
N TYR A 398 8.31 26.35 -7.52
CA TYR A 398 7.43 27.07 -8.44
C TYR A 398 8.23 28.05 -9.32
N CYS A 399 9.03 28.93 -8.71
CA CYS A 399 9.85 29.90 -9.45
C CYS A 399 10.84 29.23 -10.41
N LEU A 400 11.53 28.18 -9.95
CA LEU A 400 12.46 27.41 -10.79
C LEU A 400 11.76 26.71 -11.97
N ALA A 401 10.56 26.16 -11.75
CA ALA A 401 9.77 25.52 -12.81
C ALA A 401 9.32 26.52 -13.88
N VAL A 402 8.83 27.71 -13.49
CA VAL A 402 8.48 28.80 -14.41
C VAL A 402 9.69 29.19 -15.28
N VAL A 403 10.85 29.40 -14.64
CA VAL A 403 12.10 29.76 -15.31
C VAL A 403 12.54 28.69 -16.31
N GLU A 404 12.47 27.41 -15.92
CA GLU A 404 12.86 26.29 -16.79
C GLU A 404 11.92 26.13 -18.00
N VAL A 405 10.62 26.37 -17.84
CA VAL A 405 9.66 26.40 -18.98
C VAL A 405 10.04 27.51 -19.96
N VAL A 406 10.32 28.72 -19.49
CA VAL A 406 10.75 29.84 -20.35
C VAL A 406 12.06 29.49 -21.07
N ARG A 407 13.06 28.99 -20.35
CA ARG A 407 14.36 28.58 -20.90
C ARG A 407 14.20 27.54 -22.01
N ARG A 408 13.39 26.50 -21.80
CA ARG A 408 13.10 25.47 -22.81
C ARG A 408 12.37 26.05 -24.01
N LYS A 409 11.37 26.90 -23.83
CA LYS A 409 10.64 27.56 -24.95
C LYS A 409 11.56 28.44 -25.79
N MET A 410 12.49 29.19 -25.18
CA MET A 410 13.52 29.93 -25.90
C MET A 410 14.44 29.00 -26.70
N PHE A 411 14.94 27.91 -26.09
CA PHE A 411 15.76 26.92 -26.79
C PHE A 411 15.02 26.27 -27.97
N ILE A 412 13.77 25.86 -27.79
CA ILE A 412 12.95 25.23 -28.85
C ILE A 412 12.75 26.17 -30.04
N LYS A 413 12.58 27.48 -29.79
CA LYS A 413 12.47 28.49 -30.85
C LYS A 413 13.74 28.50 -31.71
N HIS A 414 14.91 28.75 -31.10
CA HIS A 414 16.19 28.79 -31.82
C HIS A 414 16.55 27.45 -32.47
N TYR A 415 16.30 26.33 -31.80
CA TYR A 415 16.49 24.99 -32.37
C TYR A 415 15.62 24.78 -33.62
N ARG A 416 14.36 25.21 -33.62
CA ARG A 416 13.46 25.09 -34.79
C ARG A 416 13.86 26.02 -35.93
N GLU A 417 14.36 27.22 -35.63
CA GLU A 417 14.90 28.16 -36.61
C GLU A 417 16.15 27.56 -37.29
N TRP A 418 17.13 27.13 -36.49
CA TRP A 418 18.35 26.46 -36.96
C TRP A 418 18.05 25.20 -37.78
N ALA A 419 17.30 24.25 -37.21
CA ALA A 419 16.99 23.00 -37.90
C ALA A 419 16.11 23.22 -39.14
N GLY A 420 15.25 24.24 -39.13
CA GLY A 420 14.46 24.65 -40.29
C GLY A 420 15.32 25.17 -41.44
N ALA A 421 16.32 26.00 -41.13
CA ALA A 421 17.29 26.50 -42.12
C ALA A 421 18.19 25.37 -42.66
N LEU A 422 18.74 24.54 -41.77
CA LEU A 422 19.53 23.35 -42.12
C LEU A 422 18.76 22.41 -43.06
N VAL A 423 17.49 22.14 -42.77
CA VAL A 423 16.64 21.29 -43.61
C VAL A 423 16.31 21.93 -44.96
N LYS A 424 16.12 23.26 -45.00
CA LYS A 424 15.86 24.00 -46.23
C LYS A 424 17.05 23.93 -47.20
N ASP A 425 18.25 24.19 -46.70
CA ASP A 425 19.45 24.23 -47.53
C ASP A 425 20.03 22.82 -47.81
N GLY A 426 19.95 21.88 -46.86
CA GLY A 426 20.24 20.47 -47.11
C GLY A 426 19.34 19.85 -48.18
N LYS A 427 18.02 20.17 -48.17
CA LYS A 427 17.09 19.77 -49.22
C LYS A 427 17.46 20.36 -50.58
N ARG A 428 17.77 21.66 -50.66
CA ARG A 428 18.22 22.33 -51.90
C ARG A 428 19.47 21.70 -52.49
N LEU A 429 20.47 21.43 -51.66
CA LEU A 429 21.73 20.79 -52.09
C LEU A 429 21.47 19.39 -52.65
N TYR A 430 20.66 18.60 -51.94
CA TYR A 430 20.27 17.25 -52.36
C TYR A 430 19.49 17.26 -53.68
N GLU A 431 18.53 18.17 -53.85
CA GLU A 431 17.72 18.29 -55.06
C GLU A 431 18.54 18.79 -56.26
N ALA A 432 19.49 19.72 -56.06
CA ALA A 432 20.41 20.16 -57.11
C ALA A 432 21.35 19.04 -57.58
N GLU A 433 22.02 18.33 -56.66
CA GLU A 433 22.88 17.19 -56.99
C GLU A 433 22.09 16.05 -57.65
N LYS A 434 20.87 15.78 -57.17
CA LYS A 434 19.96 14.81 -57.80
C LYS A 434 19.62 15.22 -59.23
N SER A 435 19.27 16.49 -59.46
CA SER A 435 18.98 17.04 -60.79
C SER A 435 20.18 16.89 -61.74
N LYS A 436 21.39 17.24 -61.29
CA LYS A 436 22.64 17.04 -62.06
C LYS A 436 22.83 15.59 -62.49
N ARG A 437 22.67 14.63 -61.57
CA ARG A 437 22.75 13.19 -61.88
C ARG A 437 21.63 12.73 -62.80
N GLU A 438 20.42 13.25 -62.68
CA GLU A 438 19.32 12.97 -63.60
C GLU A 438 19.59 13.50 -65.01
N SER A 439 20.10 14.72 -65.14
CA SER A 439 20.42 15.35 -66.43
C SER A 439 21.58 14.65 -67.14
N PHE A 440 22.73 14.47 -66.48
CA PHE A 440 23.83 13.69 -67.05
C PHE A 440 23.42 12.22 -67.30
N GLY A 441 22.65 11.64 -66.38
CA GLY A 441 22.12 10.29 -66.50
C GLY A 441 21.28 10.09 -67.77
N LYS A 442 20.45 11.07 -68.16
CA LYS A 442 19.71 11.06 -69.44
C LYS A 442 20.66 11.04 -70.65
N LEU A 443 21.68 11.91 -70.65
CA LEU A 443 22.67 12.01 -71.74
C LEU A 443 23.49 10.70 -71.89
N PHE A 444 23.96 10.16 -70.76
CA PHE A 444 24.89 9.03 -70.72
C PHE A 444 24.20 7.66 -70.74
N LYS A 445 22.87 7.59 -70.59
CA LYS A 445 22.06 6.35 -70.52
C LYS A 445 22.35 5.35 -71.66
N LYS A 446 22.57 5.87 -72.87
CA LYS A 446 22.83 5.11 -74.10
C LYS A 446 24.33 4.92 -74.42
N SER A 447 25.25 5.44 -73.60
CA SER A 447 26.69 5.33 -73.85
C SER A 447 27.20 3.91 -73.63
N PHE A 448 27.95 3.37 -74.60
CA PHE A 448 28.63 2.07 -74.46
C PHE A 448 29.64 2.04 -73.30
N LEU A 449 30.16 3.21 -72.90
CA LEU A 449 31.13 3.34 -71.81
C LEU A 449 30.53 3.07 -70.42
N ARG A 450 29.21 3.30 -70.24
CA ARG A 450 28.51 3.30 -68.95
C ARG A 450 28.74 2.02 -68.15
N ASN A 451 28.50 0.86 -68.76
CA ASN A 451 28.56 -0.43 -68.05
C ASN A 451 29.96 -1.09 -68.07
N ARG A 452 30.87 -0.60 -68.93
CA ARG A 452 32.20 -1.19 -69.11
C ARG A 452 33.32 -0.45 -68.37
N LEU A 453 33.30 0.89 -68.36
CA LEU A 453 34.35 1.70 -67.74
C LEU A 453 33.88 2.45 -66.49
N PHE A 454 32.65 2.98 -66.48
CA PHE A 454 32.17 3.89 -65.42
C PHE A 454 31.08 3.28 -64.53
N ARG A 455 31.38 2.11 -63.95
CA ARG A 455 30.47 1.42 -63.01
C ARG A 455 30.25 2.27 -61.76
N GLY A 456 29.00 2.38 -61.31
CA GLY A 456 28.63 3.12 -60.10
C GLY A 456 28.14 4.55 -60.32
N LEU A 457 28.17 5.09 -61.55
CA LEU A 457 27.56 6.39 -61.87
C LEU A 457 26.04 6.44 -61.66
N ASP A 458 25.37 5.28 -61.61
CA ASP A 458 23.94 5.17 -61.29
C ASP A 458 23.64 5.24 -59.78
N SER A 459 24.65 5.47 -58.94
CA SER A 459 24.47 5.62 -57.49
C SER A 459 23.83 6.96 -57.13
N TRP A 460 22.96 6.95 -56.12
CA TRP A 460 22.29 8.14 -55.59
C TRP A 460 22.84 8.50 -54.21
N PRO A 461 22.99 9.80 -53.89
CA PRO A 461 23.27 10.20 -52.51
C PRO A 461 22.10 9.77 -51.59
N PRO A 462 22.37 9.40 -50.33
CA PRO A 462 21.31 9.19 -49.34
C PRO A 462 20.68 10.54 -48.96
N SER A 463 19.39 10.55 -48.64
CA SER A 463 18.72 11.74 -48.12
C SER A 463 19.19 12.04 -46.69
N PHE A 464 19.87 13.17 -46.51
CA PHE A 464 20.35 13.66 -45.21
C PHE A 464 19.93 15.12 -45.00
N CYS A 465 19.44 15.45 -43.81
CA CYS A 465 18.90 16.78 -43.49
C CYS A 465 17.89 17.32 -44.53
N THR A 466 16.98 16.47 -45.03
CA THR A 466 15.92 16.87 -45.98
C THR A 466 14.51 16.88 -45.38
N GLN A 467 14.36 16.43 -44.12
CA GLN A 467 13.09 16.37 -43.39
C GLN A 467 13.22 17.07 -42.03
N LYS A 468 12.13 17.71 -41.58
CA LYS A 468 12.10 18.40 -40.28
C LYS A 468 12.26 17.40 -39.12
N PRO A 469 12.99 17.75 -38.04
CA PRO A 469 13.03 16.93 -36.83
C PRO A 469 11.64 16.71 -36.22
N ARG A 470 11.51 15.63 -35.44
CA ARG A 470 10.31 15.39 -34.62
C ARG A 470 10.09 16.55 -33.65
N LYS A 471 8.83 16.95 -33.45
CA LYS A 471 8.48 17.92 -32.40
C LYS A 471 8.71 17.28 -31.03
N PHE A 472 9.23 18.08 -30.09
CA PHE A 472 9.33 17.77 -28.66
C PHE A 472 8.83 19.00 -27.87
N ASP A 473 8.64 18.80 -26.57
CA ASP A 473 8.22 19.84 -25.62
C ASP A 473 6.88 20.54 -25.96
N CYS A 474 5.98 19.80 -26.61
CA CYS A 474 4.65 20.28 -27.00
C CYS A 474 3.69 20.48 -25.82
N GLU A 475 3.97 19.86 -24.67
CA GLU A 475 3.13 19.88 -23.46
C GLU A 475 3.60 20.92 -22.43
N LEU A 476 4.62 21.73 -22.75
CA LEU A 476 5.06 22.80 -21.85
C LEU A 476 3.96 23.88 -21.71
N PRO A 477 3.68 24.37 -20.49
CA PRO A 477 2.70 25.43 -20.28
C PRO A 477 3.00 26.71 -21.07
N ASP A 478 1.96 27.50 -21.36
CA ASP A 478 2.15 28.73 -22.13
C ASP A 478 2.65 29.91 -21.29
N ILE A 479 3.82 29.73 -20.65
CA ILE A 479 4.54 30.80 -19.95
C ILE A 479 5.43 31.55 -20.95
N SER A 480 5.33 32.88 -20.96
CA SER A 480 6.14 33.79 -21.77
C SER A 480 7.23 34.49 -20.95
N LEU A 481 8.12 35.19 -21.64
CA LEU A 481 9.12 36.03 -20.98
C LEU A 481 8.48 37.24 -20.25
N LYS A 482 7.29 37.70 -20.69
CA LYS A 482 6.52 38.73 -19.98
C LYS A 482 5.99 38.23 -18.64
N ASP A 483 5.51 36.98 -18.59
CA ASP A 483 5.02 36.37 -17.35
C ASP A 483 6.13 36.18 -16.31
N LEU A 484 7.35 35.88 -16.78
CA LEU A 484 8.53 35.83 -15.93
C LEU A 484 8.94 37.22 -15.42
N GLN A 485 8.88 38.26 -16.27
CA GLN A 485 9.11 39.65 -15.85
C GLN A 485 8.04 40.14 -14.85
N PHE A 486 6.78 39.75 -15.04
CA PHE A 486 5.69 39.99 -14.08
C PHE A 486 5.98 39.33 -12.73
N LEU A 487 6.39 38.06 -12.70
CA LEU A 487 6.80 37.41 -11.45
C LEU A 487 8.01 38.10 -10.82
N GLN A 488 8.99 38.56 -11.62
CA GLN A 488 10.11 39.37 -11.11
C GLN A 488 9.67 40.72 -10.51
N SER A 489 8.57 41.33 -10.96
CA SER A 489 8.10 42.60 -10.37
C SER A 489 7.19 42.43 -9.15
N PHE A 490 6.47 41.31 -9.04
CA PHE A 490 5.47 41.10 -7.97
C PHE A 490 5.86 40.10 -6.87
N CYS A 491 6.79 39.17 -7.12
CA CYS A 491 7.18 38.18 -6.10
C CYS A 491 8.03 38.79 -4.97
N PRO A 492 7.94 38.25 -3.74
CA PRO A 492 8.70 38.73 -2.59
C PRO A 492 10.21 38.40 -2.69
N SER A 493 11.05 39.16 -1.98
CA SER A 493 12.51 39.16 -2.13
C SER A 493 13.16 37.79 -1.87
N GLU A 494 12.53 36.98 -1.04
CA GLU A 494 12.91 35.62 -0.65
C GLU A 494 12.97 34.65 -1.83
N VAL A 495 12.21 34.90 -2.91
CA VAL A 495 12.21 34.04 -4.12
C VAL A 495 12.78 34.71 -5.37
N GLN A 496 13.04 36.01 -5.34
CA GLN A 496 13.66 36.75 -6.44
C GLN A 496 14.94 36.12 -7.01
N PRO A 497 15.86 35.54 -6.21
CA PRO A 497 17.05 34.87 -6.75
C PRO A 497 16.76 33.71 -7.71
N PHE A 498 15.61 33.05 -7.57
CA PHE A 498 15.21 31.89 -8.39
C PHE A 498 14.49 32.27 -9.69
N LEU A 499 14.06 33.54 -9.83
CA LEU A 499 13.34 34.04 -11.02
C LEU A 499 14.26 34.58 -12.12
N ARG A 500 15.57 34.33 -12.03
CA ARG A 500 16.56 34.83 -13.00
C ARG A 500 16.46 34.08 -14.32
N VAL A 501 16.41 34.82 -15.44
CA VAL A 501 16.51 34.23 -16.78
C VAL A 501 17.89 33.55 -16.90
N PRO A 502 17.97 32.24 -17.20
CA PRO A 502 19.24 31.56 -17.36
C PRO A 502 19.93 32.11 -18.60
N LEU A 503 21.25 32.34 -18.51
CA LEU A 503 22.06 32.62 -19.69
C LEU A 503 21.86 31.46 -20.66
N LEU A 504 21.27 31.76 -21.82
CA LEU A 504 21.13 30.78 -22.89
C LEU A 504 22.51 30.37 -23.36
N CYS A 505 22.64 29.12 -23.82
CA CYS A 505 23.81 28.73 -24.60
C CYS A 505 23.94 29.70 -25.78
N ASP A 506 25.17 30.10 -26.09
CA ASP A 506 25.41 30.91 -27.28
C ASP A 506 24.93 30.15 -28.53
N PHE A 507 23.95 30.72 -29.22
CA PHE A 507 23.40 30.17 -30.46
C PHE A 507 24.12 30.71 -31.70
N GLU A 508 25.04 31.67 -31.56
CA GLU A 508 25.82 32.22 -32.66
C GLU A 508 26.57 31.15 -33.47
N PRO A 509 27.19 30.10 -32.87
CA PRO A 509 27.77 29.00 -33.65
C PRO A 509 26.77 28.26 -34.54
N LEU A 510 25.49 28.20 -34.16
CA LEU A 510 24.43 27.61 -34.99
C LEU A 510 24.06 28.53 -36.16
N HIS A 511 24.02 29.85 -35.94
CA HIS A 511 23.79 30.84 -37.01
C HIS A 511 24.95 30.85 -38.01
N GLN A 512 26.21 30.83 -37.53
CA GLN A 512 27.40 30.75 -38.39
C GLN A 512 27.42 29.46 -39.22
N HIS A 513 27.06 28.31 -38.64
CA HIS A 513 26.92 27.06 -39.39
C HIS A 513 25.85 27.17 -40.50
N VAL A 514 24.69 27.78 -40.22
CA VAL A 514 23.66 28.02 -41.23
C VAL A 514 24.16 28.93 -42.35
N LEU A 515 24.88 30.01 -42.03
CA LEU A 515 25.48 30.92 -43.02
C LEU A 515 26.51 30.21 -43.91
N ALA A 516 27.39 29.41 -43.30
CA ALA A 516 28.40 28.63 -44.03
C ALA A 516 27.76 27.63 -45.00
N LEU A 517 26.75 26.88 -44.55
CA LEU A 517 26.00 25.96 -45.41
C LEU A 517 25.26 26.71 -46.52
N HIS A 518 24.61 27.83 -46.20
CA HIS A 518 23.87 28.63 -47.18
C HIS A 518 24.77 29.12 -48.33
N ASN A 519 25.98 29.57 -48.00
CA ASN A 519 26.98 29.98 -48.99
C ASN A 519 27.48 28.79 -49.83
N LEU A 520 27.67 27.62 -49.22
CA LEU A 520 28.02 26.39 -49.95
C LEU A 520 26.91 25.96 -50.93
N VAL A 521 25.64 26.05 -50.53
CA VAL A 521 24.50 25.76 -51.43
C VAL A 521 24.46 26.74 -52.61
N LYS A 522 24.68 28.04 -52.38
CA LYS A 522 24.81 29.03 -53.46
C LYS A 522 25.94 28.70 -54.43
N ALA A 523 27.13 28.37 -53.91
CA ALA A 523 28.28 28.00 -54.76
C ALA A 523 28.02 26.70 -55.55
N ALA A 524 27.38 25.71 -54.95
CA ALA A 524 26.99 24.47 -55.62
C ALA A 524 25.95 24.70 -56.74
N GLN A 525 25.09 25.71 -56.59
CA GLN A 525 24.12 26.15 -57.60
C GLN A 525 24.77 27.00 -58.71
N SER A 526 25.71 27.89 -58.41
CA SER A 526 26.40 28.66 -59.47
C SER A 526 27.32 27.80 -60.35
N LEU A 527 27.88 26.70 -59.83
CA LEU A 527 28.55 25.69 -60.66
C LEU A 527 27.59 24.90 -61.57
N ASP A 528 26.29 24.93 -61.30
CA ASP A 528 25.27 24.28 -62.13
C ASP A 528 25.11 25.01 -63.46
N GLU A 529 25.15 26.35 -63.47
CA GLU A 529 25.05 27.17 -64.69
C GLU A 529 26.15 26.81 -65.71
N MET A 530 27.40 26.64 -65.25
CA MET A 530 28.50 26.16 -66.11
C MET A 530 28.31 24.69 -66.56
N SER A 531 27.78 23.84 -65.70
CA SER A 531 27.57 22.42 -66.01
C SER A 531 26.42 22.22 -67.03
N GLN A 532 25.37 23.03 -66.90
CA GLN A 532 24.26 23.12 -67.83
C GLN A 532 24.75 23.64 -69.19
N THR A 533 25.53 24.73 -69.21
CA THR A 533 26.16 25.26 -70.44
C THR A 533 26.95 24.19 -71.21
N ILE A 534 27.76 23.38 -70.52
CA ILE A 534 28.52 22.28 -71.14
C ILE A 534 27.59 21.17 -71.64
N THR A 535 26.52 20.87 -70.90
CA THR A 535 25.54 19.84 -71.28
C THR A 535 24.74 20.26 -72.51
N ASP A 536 24.34 21.53 -72.59
CA ASP A 536 23.60 22.12 -73.69
C ASP A 536 24.45 22.12 -74.97
N LEU A 537 25.70 22.58 -74.91
CA LEU A 537 26.67 22.51 -76.02
C LEU A 537 26.88 21.07 -76.54
N LEU A 538 26.90 20.07 -75.64
CA LEU A 538 27.02 18.66 -76.03
C LEU A 538 25.73 18.08 -76.63
N SER A 539 24.55 18.63 -76.31
CA SER A 539 23.32 18.30 -77.01
C SER A 539 23.18 19.02 -78.36
N GLU A 540 23.67 20.25 -78.49
CA GLU A 540 23.70 20.98 -79.76
C GLU A 540 24.64 20.34 -80.78
N GLN A 541 25.84 19.90 -80.38
CA GLN A 541 26.75 19.17 -81.28
C GLN A 541 26.13 17.87 -81.83
N LYS A 542 25.22 17.23 -81.09
CA LYS A 542 24.48 16.04 -81.54
C LYS A 542 23.46 16.33 -82.64
N GLY A 543 23.14 17.59 -82.92
CA GLY A 543 22.29 17.99 -84.05
C GLY A 543 23.06 18.24 -85.35
N ILE A 544 24.41 18.26 -85.32
CA ILE A 544 25.23 18.75 -86.44
C ILE A 544 26.04 17.63 -87.12
N HIS A 545 26.39 16.56 -86.41
CA HIS A 545 27.12 15.40 -86.97
C HIS A 545 26.24 14.17 -87.10
N ASP A 546 25.45 14.12 -88.19
CA ASP A 546 24.78 12.90 -88.66
C ASP A 546 24.95 12.78 -90.20
N SER A 547 26.18 12.49 -90.62
CA SER A 547 26.50 12.04 -92.00
C SER A 547 27.82 11.24 -92.06
N ASP A 548 27.66 9.92 -92.23
CA ASP A 548 28.52 8.93 -92.87
C ASP A 548 30.05 8.90 -92.65
N ILE A 549 30.55 7.75 -92.15
CA ILE A 549 31.39 6.78 -92.92
C ILE A 549 31.71 5.52 -92.06
N PRO A 550 31.91 4.31 -92.65
CA PRO A 550 31.68 3.00 -91.98
C PRO A 550 32.91 2.36 -91.27
N PRO A 551 32.72 1.23 -90.55
CA PRO A 551 33.74 0.62 -89.69
C PRO A 551 34.61 -0.46 -90.40
N VAL A 552 35.79 -0.72 -89.82
CA VAL A 552 36.63 -1.89 -90.14
C VAL A 552 37.02 -2.61 -88.84
N ASP A 553 36.68 -3.88 -88.73
CA ASP A 553 37.08 -4.79 -87.64
C ASP A 553 38.54 -5.26 -87.79
N PHE A 554 39.23 -5.52 -86.68
CA PHE A 554 40.22 -6.61 -86.63
C PHE A 554 40.35 -7.27 -85.24
N LEU A 555 40.72 -8.55 -85.25
CA LEU A 555 40.49 -9.54 -84.20
C LEU A 555 41.62 -9.70 -83.16
N THR A 556 41.22 -9.79 -81.88
CA THR A 556 41.70 -10.69 -80.79
C THR A 556 43.17 -11.16 -80.73
N LYS A 557 43.78 -11.10 -79.52
CA LYS A 557 43.93 -12.29 -78.64
C LYS A 557 44.62 -12.04 -77.27
N ASN A 558 43.96 -12.56 -76.22
CA ASN A 558 44.48 -13.14 -74.97
C ASN A 558 45.95 -12.90 -74.51
N ARG A 559 46.07 -12.49 -73.23
CA ARG A 559 46.72 -13.34 -72.21
C ARG A 559 46.16 -13.09 -70.80
N LYS A 560 45.94 -14.18 -70.05
CA LYS A 560 45.56 -14.15 -68.63
C LYS A 560 46.80 -13.95 -67.76
N CYS A 561 46.67 -13.22 -66.66
CA CYS A 561 47.33 -13.61 -65.41
C CYS A 561 46.38 -13.37 -64.24
N ASN A 562 46.51 -14.18 -63.19
CA ASN A 562 45.53 -14.34 -62.12
C ASN A 562 46.28 -14.55 -60.81
N ARG A 563 45.97 -13.79 -59.75
CA ARG A 563 46.00 -14.28 -58.37
C ARG A 563 45.33 -13.35 -57.36
N ASN A 564 44.53 -13.98 -56.51
CA ASN A 564 43.94 -13.41 -55.29
C ASN A 564 45.00 -13.04 -54.26
N TYR A 565 44.64 -12.19 -53.29
CA TYR A 565 44.73 -12.58 -51.87
C TYR A 565 43.63 -11.90 -51.02
N ASN A 566 43.33 -12.51 -49.87
CA ASN A 566 42.15 -12.25 -49.04
C ASN A 566 42.42 -11.29 -47.86
N TYR A 567 41.32 -10.72 -47.33
CA TYR A 567 41.03 -10.35 -45.92
C TYR A 567 42.18 -10.17 -44.90
N TYR A 568 42.06 -9.11 -44.07
CA TYR A 568 41.87 -9.31 -42.61
C TYR A 568 41.12 -8.13 -41.94
N LEU A 569 40.44 -8.43 -40.83
CA LEU A 569 39.72 -7.48 -39.96
C LEU A 569 40.64 -6.81 -38.93
N THR A 570 40.20 -5.65 -38.43
CA THR A 570 40.17 -5.26 -36.99
C THR A 570 39.25 -4.04 -36.86
N LYS A 571 37.96 -4.16 -36.50
CA LYS A 571 37.48 -4.09 -35.11
C LYS A 571 38.50 -3.59 -34.09
N ASN A 572 38.18 -2.45 -33.45
CA ASN A 572 38.26 -2.40 -32.00
C ASN A 572 37.04 -1.64 -31.44
N SER A 573 36.64 -2.01 -30.23
CA SER A 573 35.35 -1.66 -29.62
C SER A 573 35.52 -1.30 -28.14
N SER A 574 34.41 -0.88 -27.52
CA SER A 574 34.23 -0.60 -26.07
C SER A 574 34.51 0.85 -25.64
N SER A 575 33.81 1.41 -24.64
CA SER A 575 32.67 0.85 -23.89
C SER A 575 31.60 1.90 -23.59
N THR A 576 30.35 1.44 -23.55
CA THR A 576 29.21 2.17 -23.00
C THR A 576 29.13 1.95 -21.50
N HIS A 577 29.11 3.01 -20.68
CA HIS A 577 28.54 2.97 -19.34
C HIS A 577 28.02 4.34 -18.90
N CYS A 578 27.08 4.34 -17.95
CA CYS A 578 26.45 5.51 -17.32
C CYS A 578 25.36 6.27 -18.12
N ALA A 579 24.20 5.63 -18.29
CA ALA A 579 22.91 6.31 -18.55
C ALA A 579 21.70 5.45 -18.12
N ARG A 580 21.70 4.95 -16.87
CA ARG A 580 20.56 4.25 -16.25
C ARG A 580 20.39 4.60 -14.76
N SER A 581 20.01 5.84 -14.51
CA SER A 581 19.25 6.24 -13.32
C SER A 581 18.64 7.62 -13.60
N LEU A 582 17.31 7.75 -13.45
CA LEU A 582 16.45 8.98 -13.44
C LEU A 582 15.01 8.74 -13.95
N MET A 583 14.65 7.54 -14.40
CA MET A 583 13.26 7.16 -14.73
C MET A 583 12.64 6.28 -13.63
N SER A 584 12.50 6.85 -12.41
CA SER A 584 11.86 6.17 -11.28
C SER A 584 11.16 7.10 -10.27
N CYS A 585 10.77 8.32 -10.67
CA CYS A 585 10.11 9.29 -9.76
C CYS A 585 8.74 9.81 -10.24
N SER A 586 8.27 9.40 -11.43
CA SER A 586 7.00 9.88 -12.00
C SER A 586 5.77 8.99 -11.74
N VAL A 587 5.92 7.87 -11.02
CA VAL A 587 4.83 6.88 -10.80
C VAL A 587 4.32 6.86 -9.35
N SER A 588 5.05 7.41 -8.39
CA SER A 588 4.71 7.29 -6.95
C SER A 588 3.70 8.32 -6.43
N LEU A 589 3.35 9.36 -7.19
CA LEU A 589 2.45 10.44 -6.74
C LEU A 589 0.94 10.21 -7.03
N ARG A 590 0.58 9.18 -7.82
CA ARG A 590 -0.84 8.83 -8.08
C ARG A 590 -1.41 7.72 -7.17
N ARG A 591 -0.76 7.40 -6.05
CA ARG A 591 -1.20 6.36 -5.09
C ARG A 591 -1.36 6.83 -3.63
N ILE A 592 -1.28 8.13 -3.37
CA ILE A 592 -1.34 8.70 -2.00
C ILE A 592 -2.71 9.35 -1.67
N VAL A 593 -3.64 9.45 -2.63
CA VAL A 593 -4.99 10.05 -2.43
C VAL A 593 -6.11 9.03 -2.67
N SER A 594 -5.93 7.78 -2.24
CA SER A 594 -6.96 6.73 -2.27
C SER A 594 -6.67 5.58 -1.29
N ARG A 595 -6.53 5.91 -0.01
CA ARG A 595 -6.79 5.03 1.14
C ARG A 595 -7.25 5.88 2.32
#